data_AF-A0A1G8Y1F5-F1
#
_entry.id   AF-A0A1G8Y1F5-F1
#
_cell.length_a   1.000
_cell.length_b   1.000
_cell.length_c   1.000
_cell.angle_alpha   90.00
_cell.angle_beta   90.00
_cell.angle_gamma   90.00
#
_symmetry.space_group_name_H-M   'P 1'
#
loop_
_entity.id
_entity.type
_entity.pdbx_description
1 polymer ?
#
loop_
_entity_poly.entity_id
_entity_poly.type
_entity_poly.pdbx_seq_one_letter_code
_entity_poly.pdbx_strand_id
1 'polypeptide(L)' 'MTTRRAVPATEALYLACEREAAKSDLDTSEIMQCSVLYEELKRRAFDGNFKLLKTWADIQIVAEGY' A
#
# COMPACT_ATOMS: atom_id res chain seq x y z
N MET A 1 -0.55 0.06 22.13
CA MET A 1 -0.10 -0.39 20.81
C MET A 1 -1.24 -1.18 20.20
N THR A 2 -1.96 -0.61 19.25
CA THR A 2 -3.04 -1.31 18.54
C THR A 2 -2.38 -2.16 17.45
N THR A 3 -2.51 -3.48 17.56
CA THR A 3 -1.94 -4.42 16.59
C THR A 3 -2.70 -4.28 15.26
N ARG A 4 -1.98 -3.95 14.18
CA ARG A 4 -2.53 -3.87 12.81
C ARG A 4 -3.25 -5.18 12.44
N ARG A 5 -4.43 -5.10 11.82
CA ARG A 5 -5.07 -6.29 11.22
C ARG A 5 -4.35 -6.66 9.92
N ALA A 6 -3.89 -7.90 9.80
CA ALA A 6 -3.28 -8.38 8.56
C ALA A 6 -4.34 -8.57 7.45
N VAL A 7 -4.02 -8.10 6.25
CA VAL A 7 -4.81 -8.26 5.02
C VAL A 7 -3.86 -8.65 3.86
N PRO A 8 -3.30 -9.88 3.87
CA PRO A 8 -2.11 -10.21 3.07
C PRO A 8 -2.28 -10.00 1.55
N ALA A 9 -3.44 -10.34 1.00
CA ALA A 9 -3.69 -10.17 -0.43
C ALA A 9 -3.72 -8.68 -0.84
N THR A 10 -4.37 -7.83 -0.06
CA THR A 10 -4.44 -6.38 -0.34
C THR A 10 -3.10 -5.71 -0.08
N GLU A 11 -2.34 -6.17 0.92
CA GLU A 11 -0.98 -5.70 1.20
C GLU A 11 -0.03 -5.97 0.03
N ALA A 12 -0.01 -7.20 -0.49
CA ALA A 12 0.85 -7.57 -1.61
C ALA A 12 0.52 -6.78 -2.89
N LEU A 13 -0.77 -6.62 -3.19
CA LEU A 13 -1.22 -5.83 -4.35
C LEU A 13 -0.92 -4.34 -4.19
N TYR A 14 -1.09 -3.79 -2.99
CA TYR A 14 -0.75 -2.40 -2.70
C TYR A 14 0.76 -2.15 -2.83
N LEU A 15 1.62 -3.05 -2.32
CA LEU A 15 3.07 -2.91 -2.49
C LEU A 15 3.50 -3.02 -3.96
N ALA A 16 2.79 -3.80 -4.78
CA ALA A 16 3.02 -3.80 -6.23
C ALA A 16 2.68 -2.45 -6.85
N CYS A 17 1.54 -1.86 -6.48
CA CYS A 17 1.17 -0.51 -6.91
C CYS A 17 2.23 0.54 -6.53
N GLU A 18 2.77 0.50 -5.31
CA GLU A 18 3.81 1.45 -4.88
C GLU A 18 5.10 1.31 -5.71
N ARG A 19 5.48 0.08 -6.07
CA ARG A 19 6.66 -0.15 -6.92
C ARG A 19 6.47 0.38 -8.34
N GLU A 20 5.32 0.16 -8.95
CA GLU A 20 5.05 0.68 -10.30
C GLU A 20 4.87 2.21 -10.29
N ALA A 21 4.27 2.76 -9.23
CA ALA A 21 4.20 4.22 -9.02
C ALA A 21 5.60 4.83 -8.91
N ALA A 22 6.53 4.19 -8.18
CA ALA A 22 7.90 4.66 -8.05
C ALA A 22 8.66 4.71 -9.39
N LYS A 23 8.29 3.84 -10.34
CA LYS A 23 8.83 3.84 -11.71
C LYS A 23 8.15 4.84 -12.64
N SER A 24 7.09 5.52 -12.19
CA SER A 24 6.21 6.36 -13.02
C SER A 24 5.57 5.60 -14.20
N ASP A 25 5.29 4.31 -14.02
CA ASP A 25 4.83 3.40 -15.09
C ASP A 25 3.33 3.05 -15.00
N LEU A 26 2.56 3.81 -14.22
CA LEU A 26 1.13 3.58 -14.07
C LEU A 26 0.32 4.42 -15.08
N ASP A 27 -0.53 3.76 -15.85
CA ASP A 27 -1.57 4.44 -16.62
C ASP A 27 -2.73 4.91 -15.74
N THR A 28 -3.67 5.68 -16.31
CA THR A 28 -4.80 6.23 -15.55
C THR A 28 -5.73 5.16 -14.96
N SER A 29 -5.93 4.04 -15.65
CA SER A 29 -6.72 2.91 -15.15
C SER A 29 -6.02 2.24 -13.97
N GLU A 30 -4.71 2.05 -14.05
CA GLU A 30 -3.91 1.45 -12.99
C GLU A 30 -3.84 2.36 -11.76
N ILE A 31 -3.71 3.68 -11.95
CA ILE A 31 -3.82 4.67 -10.85
C ILE A 31 -5.15 4.52 -10.10
N MET A 32 -6.27 4.39 -10.83
CA MET A 32 -7.59 4.21 -10.19
C MET A 32 -7.66 2.91 -9.38
N GLN A 33 -7.15 1.80 -9.93
CA GLN A 33 -7.13 0.52 -9.23
C GLN A 33 -6.25 0.57 -7.97
N CYS A 34 -5.06 1.16 -8.07
CA CYS A 34 -4.15 1.34 -6.95
C CYS A 34 -4.75 2.24 -5.87
N SER A 35 -5.53 3.26 -6.25
CA SER A 35 -6.24 4.12 -5.30
C SER A 35 -7.32 3.36 -4.52
N VAL A 36 -8.04 2.44 -5.15
CA VAL A 36 -9.03 1.58 -4.47
C VAL A 36 -8.35 0.64 -3.48
N LEU A 37 -7.23 0.02 -3.88
CA LEU A 37 -6.45 -0.86 -3.00
C LEU A 37 -5.88 -0.11 -1.80
N TYR A 38 -5.37 1.11 -2.02
CA TYR A 38 -4.91 2.01 -0.97
C TYR A 38 -6.00 2.31 0.06
N GLU A 39 -7.18 2.76 -0.38
CA GLU A 39 -8.28 3.08 0.52
C GLU A 39 -8.75 1.85 1.31
N GLU A 40 -8.83 0.71 0.64
CA GLU A 40 -9.26 -0.52 1.28
C GLU A 40 -8.26 -1.03 2.33
N LEU A 41 -6.96 -0.99 2.01
CA LEU A 41 -5.91 -1.38 2.95
C LEU A 41 -5.86 -0.42 4.14
N LYS A 42 -5.90 0.88 3.88
CA LYS A 42 -5.89 1.94 4.91
C LYS A 42 -7.03 1.72 5.90
N ARG A 43 -8.24 1.47 5.40
CA ARG A 43 -9.42 1.24 6.24
C ARG A 43 -9.34 -0.06 7.04
N ARG A 44 -8.95 -1.18 6.40
CA ARG A 44 -9.04 -2.52 7.00
C ARG A 44 -7.87 -2.87 7.91
N ALA A 45 -6.67 -2.43 7.57
CA ALA A 45 -5.45 -2.79 8.30
C ALA A 45 -5.04 -1.69 9.27
N PHE A 46 -5.23 -0.42 8.90
CA PHE A 46 -4.67 0.73 9.60
C PHE A 46 -5.71 1.66 10.23
N ASP A 47 -6.98 1.24 10.35
CA ASP A 47 -8.08 2.02 10.91
C ASP A 47 -8.21 3.43 10.28
N GLY A 48 -7.96 3.54 8.98
CA GLY A 48 -8.00 4.82 8.26
C GLY A 48 -6.72 5.66 8.38
N ASN A 49 -5.71 5.20 9.11
CA ASN A 49 -4.50 5.98 9.39
C ASN A 49 -3.46 5.89 8.26
N PHE A 50 -3.45 6.91 7.41
CA PHE A 50 -2.47 7.05 6.33
C PHE A 50 -1.01 7.02 6.81
N LYS A 51 -0.67 7.67 7.93
CA LYS A 51 0.72 7.76 8.39
C LYS A 51 1.26 6.37 8.73
N LEU A 52 0.46 5.55 9.40
CA LEU A 52 0.84 4.18 9.73
C LEU A 52 0.97 3.30 8.49
N LEU A 53 0.07 3.46 7.52
CA LEU A 53 0.17 2.76 6.24
C LEU A 53 1.46 3.14 5.50
N LYS A 54 1.76 4.44 5.39
CA LYS A 54 2.96 4.93 4.68
C LYS A 54 4.24 4.44 5.35
N THR A 55 4.35 4.57 6.68
CA THR A 55 5.51 4.06 7.42
C THR A 55 5.70 2.56 7.23
N TRP A 56 4.61 1.78 7.26
CA TRP A 56 4.70 0.34 7.00
C TRP A 56 5.15 0.04 5.57
N ALA A 57 4.55 0.71 4.58
CA ALA A 57 4.89 0.52 3.17
C ALA A 57 6.37 0.81 2.91
N ASP A 58 6.88 1.93 3.44
CA ASP A 58 8.28 2.33 3.31
C ASP A 58 9.23 1.29 3.88
N ILE A 59 8.91 0.69 5.03
CA ILE A 59 9.70 -0.39 5.62
C ILE A 59 9.75 -1.61 4.70
N GLN A 60 8.62 -2.00 4.09
CA GLN A 60 8.58 -3.16 3.18
C GLN A 60 9.35 -2.89 1.89
N ILE A 61 9.19 -1.71 1.30
CA ILE A 61 9.84 -1.31 0.04
C ILE A 61 11.36 -1.26 0.21
N VAL A 62 11.84 -0.65 1.29
CA VAL A 62 13.28 -0.62 1.63
C VAL A 62 13.83 -2.04 1.87
N ALA A 63 13.05 -2.90 2.55
CA ALA A 63 13.47 -4.28 2.79
C ALA A 63 13.58 -5.13 1.50
N GLU A 64 12.82 -4.77 0.46
CA GLU A 64 12.83 -5.42 -0.86
C GLU A 64 13.84 -4.79 -1.85
N GLY A 65 14.49 -3.67 -1.47
CA GLY A 65 15.54 -3.03 -2.27
C GLY A 65 15.03 -2.13 -3.40
N TYR A 66 13.81 -1.62 -3.28
CA TYR A 66 13.24 -0.59 -4.16
C TYR A 66 13.41 0.82 -3.58
#